data_AF-A0A6S6RX62-F1
#
_entry.id   AF-A0A6S6RX62-F1
#
_cell.length_a   1.000
_cell.length_b   1.000
_cell.length_c   1.000
_cell.angle_alpha   90.00
_cell.angle_beta   90.00
_cell.angle_gamma   90.00
#
_symmetry.space_group_name_H-M   'P 1'
#
loop_
_entity.id
_entity.type
_entity.pdbx_description
1 polymer ?
#
loop_
_entity_poly.entity_id
_entity_poly.type
_entity_poly.pdbx_seq_one_letter_code
_entity_poly.pdbx_strand_id
1 'polypeptide(L)' 'MEEFAVFGNPVVHSKSPLIHKLFAEQTGIKYEYGKVLVPVNKFEEKLDDFFPRRKGSKYYFTL' A
#
# COMPACT_ATOMS: atom_id res chain seq x y z
N MET A 1 -2.03 -2.07 -13.51
CA MET A 1 -2.64 -1.05 -12.65
C MET A 1 -1.64 -0.78 -11.53
N GLU A 2 -1.47 0.45 -11.07
CA GLU A 2 -0.53 0.70 -9.96
C GLU A 2 -1.20 0.25 -8.65
N GLU A 3 -0.53 -0.65 -7.94
CA GLU A 3 -0.99 -1.21 -6.66
C GLU A 3 -0.23 -0.55 -5.52
N PHE A 4 -0.97 0.09 -4.62
CA PHE A 4 -0.46 0.73 -3.42
C PHE A 4 -0.94 -0.03 -2.20
N ALA A 5 -0.16 -0.01 -1.11
CA ALA A 5 -0.61 -0.58 0.15
C ALA A 5 0.04 0.11 1.34
N VAL A 6 -0.70 0.14 2.45
CA VAL A 6 -0.15 0.48 3.77
C VAL A 6 0.31 -0.79 4.48
N PHE A 7 1.54 -0.78 4.98
CA PHE A 7 2.15 -1.88 5.72
C PHE A 7 2.16 -1.54 7.21
N GLY A 8 1.72 -2.46 8.06
CA GLY A 8 1.76 -2.23 9.51
C GLY A 8 1.21 -3.38 10.35
N ASN A 9 1.26 -3.22 11.67
CA ASN A 9 0.72 -4.16 12.65
C ASN A 9 0.41 -3.45 13.98
N PRO A 10 -0.86 -3.29 14.37
CA PRO A 10 -2.08 -3.70 13.65
C PRO A 10 -2.46 -2.69 12.56
N VAL A 11 -2.56 -3.14 11.30
CA VAL A 11 -2.95 -2.29 10.16
C VAL A 11 -4.48 -2.24 9.92
N VAL A 12 -5.24 -3.12 10.57
CA VAL A 12 -6.68 -3.34 10.29
C VAL A 12 -7.51 -2.06 10.43
N HIS A 13 -7.21 -1.23 11.44
CA HIS A 13 -7.91 0.02 11.72
C HIS A 13 -7.37 1.23 10.96
N SER A 14 -6.40 1.04 10.06
CA SER A 14 -5.88 2.13 9.25
C SER A 14 -6.98 2.72 8.36
N LYS A 15 -7.10 4.05 8.40
CA LYS A 15 -8.00 4.84 7.55
C LYS A 15 -7.39 5.16 6.18
N SER A 16 -6.10 4.85 5.97
CA SER A 16 -5.40 5.14 4.71
C SER A 16 -6.13 4.61 3.47
N PRO A 17 -6.69 3.37 3.45
CA PRO A 17 -7.45 2.91 2.28
C PRO A 17 -8.66 3.76 1.93
N LEU A 18 -9.36 4.29 2.95
CA LEU A 18 -10.50 5.18 2.73
C LEU A 18 -10.04 6.52 2.17
N ILE A 19 -8.98 7.10 2.74
CA ILE A 19 -8.42 8.38 2.31
C ILE A 19 -7.93 8.28 0.86
N HIS A 20 -7.22 7.22 0.51
CA HIS A 20 -6.73 7.00 -0.85
C HIS A 20 -7.84 6.75 -1.86
N LYS A 21 -8.90 6.03 -1.47
CA LYS A 21 -10.11 5.92 -2.29
C LYS A 21 -10.71 7.30 -2.59
N LEU A 22 -10.87 8.14 -1.56
CA LEU A 22 -11.38 9.49 -1.74
C LEU A 22 -10.48 10.34 -2.64
N PHE A 23 -9.16 10.22 -2.51
CA PHE A 23 -8.23 10.91 -3.42
C PHE A 23 -8.32 10.40 -4.86
N ALA A 24 -8.42 9.09 -5.08
CA ALA A 24 -8.61 8.52 -6.41
C ALA A 24 -9.89 9.04 -7.07
N GLU A 25 -10.98 9.14 -6.29
CA GLU A 25 -12.26 9.71 -6.74
C GLU A 25 -12.16 11.21 -7.04
N GLN A 26 -11.52 12.00 -6.17
CA GLN A 26 -11.39 13.45 -6.32
C GLN A 26 -10.45 13.86 -7.45
N THR A 27 -9.38 13.11 -7.67
CA THR A 27 -8.34 13.43 -8.67
C THR A 27 -8.56 12.74 -10.01
N GLY A 28 -9.44 11.74 -10.06
CA GLY A 28 -9.64 10.89 -11.23
C GLY A 28 -8.47 9.92 -11.50
N ILE A 29 -7.48 9.85 -10.61
CA ILE A 29 -6.33 8.94 -10.74
C ILE A 29 -6.79 7.54 -10.35
N LYS A 30 -6.76 6.60 -11.30
CA LYS A 30 -7.13 5.19 -11.06
C LYS A 30 -5.95 4.39 -10.54
N TYR A 31 -5.99 4.03 -9.26
CA TYR A 31 -5.08 3.10 -8.62
C TYR A 31 -5.80 2.31 -7.53
N GLU A 32 -5.25 1.16 -7.17
CA GLU A 32 -5.77 0.33 -6.09
C GLU A 32 -4.96 0.55 -4.82
N TYR A 33 -5.62 0.60 -3.66
CA TYR A 33 -4.97 0.81 -2.37
C TYR A 33 -5.41 -0.24 -1.34
N GLY A 34 -4.45 -1.05 -0.88
CA GLY A 34 -4.65 -2.16 0.04
C GLY A 34 -4.06 -1.96 1.44
N LYS A 35 -4.25 -2.98 2.28
CA LYS A 35 -3.61 -3.10 3.60
C LYS A 35 -2.80 -4.39 3.65
N VAL A 36 -1.57 -4.31 4.12
CA VAL A 36 -0.69 -5.47 4.33
C VAL A 36 -0.33 -5.55 5.80
N LEU A 37 -0.79 -6.63 6.45
CA LEU A 37 -0.41 -6.93 7.82
C LEU A 37 1.01 -7.48 7.83
N VAL A 38 1.91 -6.81 8.55
CA VAL A 38 3.32 -7.18 8.62
C VAL A 38 3.67 -7.67 10.03
N PRO A 39 3.99 -8.96 10.22
CA PRO A 39 4.49 -9.43 11.50
C PRO A 39 5.75 -8.67 11.93
N VAL A 40 5.97 -8.55 13.24
CA VAL A 40 7.18 -7.91 13.78
C VAL A 40 8.42 -8.59 13.18
N ASN A 41 9.40 -7.81 12.72
CA ASN A 41 10.63 -8.24 12.05
C ASN A 41 10.46 -8.96 10.69
N LYS A 42 9.26 -8.97 10.08
CA LYS A 42 9.02 -9.51 8.73
C LYS A 42 8.73 -8.44 7.68
N PHE A 43 9.13 -7.19 7.95
CA PHE A 43 8.86 -6.08 7.04
C PHE A 43 9.55 -6.26 5.70
N GLU A 44 10.86 -6.52 5.69
CA GLU A 44 11.64 -6.72 4.45
C GLU A 44 11.12 -7.90 3.62
N GLU A 45 10.82 -9.03 4.27
CA GLU A 45 10.23 -10.22 3.61
C GLU A 45 8.88 -9.89 2.96
N LYS A 46 7.99 -9.19 3.68
CA LYS A 46 6.68 -8.78 3.16
C LYS A 46 6.78 -7.73 2.07
N LEU A 47 7.79 -6.88 2.15
CA LEU A 47 8.10 -5.87 1.16
C LEU A 47 8.54 -6.55 -0.15
N ASP A 48 9.46 -7.51 -0.07
CA ASP A 48 9.93 -8.30 -1.20
C ASP A 48 8.81 -9.13 -1.84
N ASP A 49 7.94 -9.74 -1.03
CA ASP A 49 6.74 -10.47 -1.49
C ASP A 49 5.77 -9.56 -2.26
N PHE A 50 5.59 -8.32 -1.80
CA PHE A 50 4.66 -7.36 -2.39
C PHE A 50 5.16 -6.83 -3.74
N PHE A 51 6.46 -6.88 -4.00
CA PHE A 51 7.04 -6.38 -5.24
C PHE A 51 7.15 -7.48 -6.30
N PRO A 52 6.34 -7.45 -7.37
CA PRO A 52 6.70 -8.21 -8.57
C PRO A 52 8.05 -7.65 -9.07
N ARG A 53 8.96 -8.53 -9.52
CA ARG A 53 10.31 -8.22 -10.05
C ARG A 53 10.32 -7.34 -11.31
N ARG A 54 9.50 -6.29 -11.39
CA ARG A 54 9.40 -5.36 -12.51
C ARG A 54 10.05 -4.05 -12.10
N LYS A 55 11.20 -3.76 -12.70
CA LYS A 55 11.88 -2.46 -12.61
C LYS A 55 10.90 -1.34 -12.96
N GLY A 56 10.68 -0.38 -12.06
CA GLY A 56 10.02 0.90 -12.38
C GLY A 56 8.79 1.29 -11.56
N SER A 57 8.33 0.47 -10.61
CA SER A 57 7.22 0.86 -9.73
C SER A 57 7.66 1.96 -8.76
N LYS A 58 6.94 3.09 -8.74
CA LYS A 58 7.16 4.19 -7.80
C LYS A 58 6.39 3.90 -6.51
N TYR A 59 7.07 3.97 -5.38
CA TYR A 59 6.48 3.64 -4.08
C TYR A 59 6.34 4.89 -3.22
N TYR A 60 5.13 5.10 -2.72
CA TYR A 60 4.82 6.19 -1.81
C TYR A 60 4.39 5.58 -0.47
N PHE A 61 5.21 5.82 0.56
CA PHE A 61 4.85 5.51 1.94
C PHE A 61 4.00 6.66 2.47
N THR A 62 2.78 6.36 2.88
CA THR A 62 1.90 7.33 3.53
C THR A 62 1.82 7.00 5.01
N LEU A 63 2.19 7.97 5.85
CA LEU A 63 2.07 7.95 7.31
C LEU A 63 0.61 7.79 7.75
#